data_AF-A0A5N8XHX8-F1
#
_entry.id   AF-A0A5N8XHX8-F1
#
_cell.length_a   1.000
_cell.length_b   1.000
_cell.length_c   1.000
_cell.angle_alpha   90.00
_cell.angle_beta   90.00
_cell.angle_gamma   90.00
#
_symmetry.space_group_name_H-M   'P 1'
#
loop_
_entity.id
_entity.type
_entity.pdbx_description
1 polymer ?
#
loop_
_entity_poly.entity_id
_entity_poly.type
_entity_poly.pdbx_seq_one_letter_code
_entity_poly.pdbx_strand_id
1 'polypeptide(L)'
;MIAGTVAAIIADALIALVSRAAGASDDFEPLQPGPYVTFTVLGVIIGAVGWAVIRRWSARPRAVLSWLVPAVVVISFVPDLLMLVSDYIPHADAAGIIGLVLMHVAVAAVAVAAYHRALPLNDTPRS
;
A
#
# COMPACT_ATOMS: atom_id res chain seq x y z
N MET A 1 8.64 6.66 10.60
CA MET A 1 7.27 6.10 10.49
C MET A 1 6.26 7.19 10.18
N ILE A 2 6.04 8.16 11.08
CA ILE A 2 5.05 9.25 10.86
C ILE A 2 5.29 9.99 9.53
N ALA A 3 6.51 10.47 9.27
CA ALA A 3 6.82 11.16 8.01
C ALA A 3 6.57 10.30 6.76
N GLY A 4 6.77 8.97 6.85
CA GLY A 4 6.46 8.03 5.77
C GLY A 4 4.95 7.88 5.58
N THR A 5 4.18 7.73 6.65
CA THR A 5 2.72 7.69 6.59
C THR A 5 2.14 8.98 6.00
N VAL A 6 2.65 10.15 6.41
CA VAL A 6 2.23 11.44 5.86
C VAL A 6 2.56 11.52 4.36
N ALA A 7 3.76 11.11 3.95
CA ALA A 7 4.13 11.09 2.54
C ALA A 7 3.26 10.14 1.71
N ALA A 8 2.86 8.98 2.26
CA ALA A 8 1.96 8.05 1.61
C ALA A 8 0.55 8.66 1.43
N ILE A 9 0.00 9.29 2.48
CA ILE A 9 -1.29 9.99 2.41
C ILE A 9 -1.27 11.11 1.36
N ILE A 10 -0.17 11.87 1.25
CA ILE A 10 -0.02 12.90 0.22
C ILE A 10 0.01 12.28 -1.17
N ALA A 11 0.72 11.16 -1.35
CA ALA A 11 0.73 10.43 -2.63
C ALA A 11 -0.67 9.94 -3.00
N ASP A 12 -1.41 9.38 -2.06
CA ASP A 12 -2.80 8.94 -2.26
C ASP A 12 -3.69 10.12 -2.67
N ALA A 13 -3.58 11.26 -1.98
CA ALA A 13 -4.34 12.46 -2.32
C ALA A 13 -4.05 12.95 -3.75
N LEU A 14 -2.78 12.91 -4.19
CA LEU A 14 -2.40 13.27 -5.56
C LEU A 14 -2.95 12.27 -6.58
N ILE A 15 -2.89 10.97 -6.27
CA ILE A 15 -3.44 9.92 -7.14
C ILE A 15 -4.96 10.05 -7.25
N ALA A 16 -5.66 10.31 -6.14
CA ALA A 16 -7.10 10.55 -6.14
C ALA A 16 -7.47 11.76 -7.02
N LEU A 17 -6.72 12.86 -6.90
CA LEU A 17 -6.92 14.05 -7.72
C LEU A 17 -6.74 13.75 -9.22
N VAL A 18 -5.67 13.04 -9.58
CA VAL A 18 -5.41 12.66 -10.98
C VAL A 18 -6.48 11.69 -11.50
N SER A 19 -6.92 10.74 -10.67
CA SER A 19 -7.95 9.77 -11.04
C SER A 19 -9.28 10.46 -11.33
N ARG A 20 -9.70 11.41 -10.48
CA ARG A 20 -10.90 12.23 -10.69
C ARG A 20 -10.78 13.08 -11.96
N ALA A 21 -9.63 13.71 -12.18
CA ALA A 21 -9.36 14.44 -13.42
C ALA A 21 -9.37 13.54 -14.67
N ALA A 22 -9.07 12.25 -14.51
CA ALA A 22 -9.13 11.24 -15.57
C ALA A 22 -10.53 10.60 -15.73
N GLY A 23 -11.53 11.03 -14.98
CA GLY A 23 -12.93 10.60 -15.11
C GLY A 23 -13.42 9.66 -14.03
N ALA A 24 -12.65 9.41 -12.96
CA ALA A 24 -13.15 8.67 -11.82
C ALA A 24 -14.29 9.42 -11.12
N SER A 25 -15.36 8.70 -10.76
CA SER A 25 -16.51 9.28 -10.07
C SER A 25 -16.11 9.95 -8.75
N ASP A 26 -16.68 11.14 -8.50
CA ASP A 26 -16.49 11.82 -7.22
C ASP A 26 -17.11 11.07 -6.04
N ASP A 27 -18.12 10.25 -6.31
CA ASP A 27 -18.82 9.42 -5.32
C ASP A 27 -18.15 8.05 -5.12
N PHE A 28 -17.03 7.78 -5.80
CA PHE A 28 -16.27 6.56 -5.59
C PHE A 28 -15.57 6.60 -4.22
N GLU A 29 -16.24 6.03 -3.22
CA GLU A 29 -15.86 6.07 -1.80
C GLU A 29 -14.39 5.70 -1.53
N PRO A 30 -13.78 4.68 -2.17
CA PRO A 30 -12.37 4.36 -1.95
C PRO A 30 -11.38 5.50 -2.26
N LEU A 31 -11.74 6.45 -3.15
CA LEU A 31 -10.92 7.64 -3.45
C LEU A 31 -11.25 8.84 -2.54
N GLN A 32 -12.08 8.65 -1.52
CA GLN A 32 -12.40 9.70 -0.54
C GLN A 32 -11.35 9.77 0.58
N PRO A 33 -11.07 10.98 1.12
CA PRO A 33 -10.07 11.17 2.16
C PRO A 33 -10.22 10.30 3.40
N GLY A 34 -11.44 10.07 3.88
CA GLY A 34 -11.68 9.22 5.05
C GLY A 34 -11.15 7.80 4.82
N PRO A 35 -11.70 7.06 3.85
CA PRO A 35 -11.29 5.70 3.52
C PRO A 35 -9.79 5.53 3.26
N TYR A 36 -9.20 6.26 2.30
CA TYR A 36 -7.80 6.01 1.96
C TYR A 36 -6.85 6.38 3.11
N VAL A 37 -7.12 7.43 3.90
CA VAL A 37 -6.28 7.76 5.07
C VAL A 37 -6.33 6.63 6.10
N THR A 38 -7.54 6.13 6.42
CA THR A 38 -7.69 5.05 7.40
C THR A 38 -6.99 3.79 6.93
N PHE A 39 -7.19 3.37 5.68
CA PHE A 39 -6.54 2.18 5.13
C PHE A 39 -5.02 2.32 5.03
N THR A 40 -4.51 3.48 4.64
CA THR A 40 -3.06 3.75 4.58
C THR A 40 -2.42 3.69 5.96
N VAL A 41 -3.06 4.27 6.99
CA VAL A 41 -2.55 4.18 8.37
C VAL A 41 -2.53 2.74 8.86
N LEU A 42 -3.62 2.00 8.68
CA LEU A 42 -3.70 0.60 9.10
C LEU A 42 -2.69 -0.28 8.34
N GLY A 43 -2.61 -0.14 7.03
CA GLY A 43 -1.68 -0.86 6.18
C GLY A 43 -0.23 -0.62 6.57
N VAL A 44 0.15 0.64 6.84
CA VAL A 44 1.51 0.97 7.29
C VAL A 44 1.82 0.39 8.67
N ILE A 45 0.87 0.36 9.60
CA ILE A 45 1.06 -0.23 10.93
C ILE A 45 1.23 -1.75 10.81
N ILE A 46 0.32 -2.42 10.11
CA ILE A 46 0.34 -3.88 9.92
C ILE A 46 1.63 -4.28 9.20
N GLY A 47 2.01 -3.56 8.14
CA GLY A 47 3.26 -3.79 7.42
C GLY A 47 4.50 -3.60 8.32
N ALA A 48 4.50 -2.62 9.22
CA ALA A 48 5.59 -2.40 10.16
C ALA A 48 5.74 -3.57 11.14
N VAL A 49 4.62 -4.08 11.64
CA VAL A 49 4.57 -5.26 12.51
C VAL A 49 5.10 -6.49 11.77
N GLY A 50 4.60 -6.76 10.55
CA GLY A 50 5.08 -7.86 9.71
C GLY A 50 6.58 -7.77 9.43
N TRP A 51 7.06 -6.58 9.08
CA TRP A 51 8.49 -6.30 8.89
C TRP A 51 9.31 -6.61 10.14
N ALA A 52 8.89 -6.11 11.31
CA ALA A 52 9.58 -6.32 12.57
C ALA A 52 9.61 -7.80 12.97
N VAL A 53 8.51 -8.54 12.78
CA VAL A 53 8.43 -9.98 13.03
C VAL A 53 9.40 -10.73 12.14
N ILE A 54 9.38 -10.50 10.82
CA ILE A 54 10.28 -11.17 9.88
C ILE A 54 11.74 -10.83 10.18
N ARG A 55 12.04 -9.56 10.46
CA ARG A 55 13.38 -9.13 10.87
C ARG A 55 13.86 -9.87 12.12
N ARG A 56 12.99 -10.12 13.09
CA ARG A 56 13.38 -10.70 14.40
C ARG A 56 13.47 -12.23 14.38
N TRP A 57 12.73 -12.90 13.49
CA TRP A 57 12.56 -14.36 13.51
C TRP A 57 13.07 -15.07 12.25
N SER A 58 13.26 -14.37 11.13
CA SER A 58 13.79 -14.98 9.90
C SER A 58 15.31 -15.08 9.93
N ALA A 59 15.83 -16.23 9.48
CA ALA A 59 17.27 -16.43 9.28
C ALA A 59 17.82 -15.65 8.07
N ARG A 60 16.95 -15.21 7.14
CA ARG A 60 17.30 -14.44 5.92
C ARG A 60 16.21 -13.40 5.63
N PRO A 61 16.07 -12.35 6.47
CA PRO A 61 14.93 -11.43 6.40
C PRO A 61 14.86 -10.70 5.06
N ARG A 62 16.00 -10.32 4.47
CA ARG A 62 16.04 -9.67 3.15
C ARG A 62 15.44 -10.55 2.05
N ALA A 63 15.81 -11.83 2.01
CA ALA A 63 15.33 -12.77 0.99
C ALA A 63 13.83 -13.07 1.15
N VAL A 64 13.33 -13.15 2.40
CA VAL A 64 11.90 -13.31 2.66
C VAL A 64 11.12 -12.07 2.23
N LEU A 65 11.57 -10.88 2.65
CA LEU A 65 10.89 -9.63 2.33
C LEU A 65 10.93 -9.29 0.84
N SER A 66 11.98 -9.66 0.11
CA SER A 66 12.08 -9.37 -1.33
C SER A 66 11.02 -10.05 -2.18
N TRP A 67 10.50 -11.20 -1.74
CA TRP A 67 9.37 -11.86 -2.43
C TRP A 67 8.04 -11.59 -1.73
N LEU A 68 8.02 -11.51 -0.39
CA LEU A 68 6.79 -11.30 0.36
C LEU A 68 6.18 -9.92 0.11
N VAL A 69 6.99 -8.85 0.08
CA VAL A 69 6.49 -7.49 -0.17
C VAL A 69 5.74 -7.40 -1.51
N PRO A 70 6.33 -7.77 -2.66
CA PRO A 70 5.59 -7.72 -3.92
C PRO A 70 4.41 -8.69 -3.94
N ALA A 71 4.50 -9.87 -3.31
CA ALA A 71 3.37 -10.79 -3.22
C ALA A 71 2.18 -10.17 -2.46
N VAL A 72 2.44 -9.53 -1.32
CA VAL A 72 1.40 -8.85 -0.53
C VAL A 72 0.77 -7.70 -1.30
N VAL A 73 1.56 -6.92 -2.05
CA VAL A 73 1.04 -5.84 -2.91
C VAL A 73 0.14 -6.40 -4.02
N VAL A 74 0.55 -7.49 -4.68
CA VAL A 74 -0.29 -8.12 -5.71
C VAL A 74 -1.58 -8.69 -5.10
N ILE A 75 -1.50 -9.32 -3.93
CA ILE A 75 -2.66 -9.81 -3.21
C ILE A 75 -3.59 -8.66 -2.79
N SER A 76 -3.05 -7.50 -2.43
CA SER A 76 -3.86 -6.35 -2.04
C SER A 76 -4.66 -5.75 -3.19
N PHE A 77 -4.33 -6.05 -4.45
CA PHE A 77 -5.14 -5.64 -5.61
C PHE A 77 -6.40 -6.49 -5.78
N VAL A 78 -6.50 -7.66 -5.15
CA VAL A 78 -7.63 -8.58 -5.35
C VAL A 78 -8.97 -7.90 -5.02
N PRO A 79 -9.14 -7.20 -3.87
CA PRO A 79 -10.36 -6.43 -3.62
C PRO A 79 -10.67 -5.44 -4.74
N ASP A 80 -9.70 -4.65 -5.20
CA ASP A 80 -9.92 -3.65 -6.25
C ASP A 80 -10.36 -4.27 -7.58
N LEU A 81 -9.75 -5.38 -7.96
CA LEU A 81 -10.09 -6.11 -9.18
C LEU A 81 -11.42 -6.84 -9.08
N LEU A 82 -11.83 -7.25 -7.87
CA LEU A 82 -13.17 -7.80 -7.66
C LEU A 82 -14.26 -6.76 -7.96
N MET A 83 -13.99 -5.47 -7.77
CA MET A 83 -14.94 -4.40 -8.12
C MET A 83 -15.21 -4.34 -9.63
N LEU A 84 -14.29 -4.80 -10.49
CA LEU A 84 -14.52 -4.89 -11.95
C LEU A 84 -15.54 -5.96 -12.35
N VAL A 85 -15.67 -7.01 -11.53
CA VAL A 85 -16.50 -8.18 -11.83
C VAL A 85 -17.74 -8.28 -10.94
N SER A 86 -17.79 -7.47 -9.88
CA SER A 86 -18.90 -7.42 -8.94
C SER A 86 -19.23 -5.99 -8.57
N ASP A 87 -20.48 -5.59 -8.77
CA ASP A 87 -20.98 -4.24 -8.46
C ASP A 87 -21.18 -4.01 -6.94
N TYR A 88 -20.34 -4.60 -6.09
CA TYR A 88 -20.51 -4.49 -4.64
C TYR A 88 -20.12 -3.10 -4.10
N ILE A 89 -19.33 -2.33 -4.85
CA ILE A 89 -19.12 -0.90 -4.62
C ILE A 89 -19.73 -0.11 -5.78
N PRO A 90 -20.74 0.74 -5.53
CA PRO A 90 -21.28 1.64 -6.53
C PRO A 90 -20.19 2.58 -7.09
N HIS A 91 -20.33 2.99 -8.35
CA HIS A 91 -19.44 3.96 -9.01
C HIS A 91 -17.99 3.49 -9.18
N ALA A 92 -17.73 2.18 -9.12
CA ALA A 92 -16.44 1.62 -9.50
C ALA A 92 -16.25 1.71 -11.02
N ASP A 93 -15.46 2.67 -11.46
CA ASP A 93 -15.03 2.80 -12.86
C ASP A 93 -13.54 2.45 -13.04
N ALA A 94 -13.14 2.23 -14.29
CA ALA A 94 -11.78 1.81 -14.61
C ALA A 94 -10.72 2.82 -14.14
N ALA A 95 -11.01 4.12 -14.19
CA ALA A 95 -10.07 5.16 -13.75
C ALA A 95 -9.89 5.11 -12.22
N GLY A 96 -10.98 4.90 -11.47
CA GLY A 96 -10.97 4.75 -10.02
C GLY A 96 -10.17 3.53 -9.57
N ILE A 97 -10.38 2.39 -10.23
CA ILE A 97 -9.67 1.13 -9.90
C ILE A 97 -8.17 1.23 -10.24
N ILE A 98 -7.82 1.84 -11.37
CA ILE A 98 -6.41 2.14 -11.68
C ILE A 98 -5.81 3.04 -10.59
N GLY A 99 -6.56 4.05 -10.12
CA GLY A 99 -6.18 4.88 -8.98
C GLY A 99 -5.88 4.08 -7.72
N LEU A 100 -6.72 3.12 -7.36
CA LEU A 100 -6.52 2.25 -6.18
C LEU A 100 -5.27 1.37 -6.28
N VAL A 101 -5.07 0.74 -7.44
CA VAL A 101 -3.87 -0.06 -7.68
C VAL A 101 -2.61 0.80 -7.54
N LEU A 102 -2.63 2.03 -8.06
CA LEU A 102 -1.53 2.98 -7.94
C LEU A 102 -1.30 3.43 -6.48
N MET A 103 -2.35 3.66 -5.70
CA MET A 103 -2.25 3.97 -4.27
C MET A 103 -1.54 2.84 -3.52
N HIS A 104 -1.94 1.58 -3.74
CA HIS A 104 -1.28 0.44 -3.10
C HIS A 104 0.22 0.37 -3.41
N VAL A 105 0.62 0.60 -4.66
CA VAL A 105 2.03 0.66 -5.05
C VAL A 105 2.75 1.82 -4.37
N ALA A 106 2.14 3.01 -4.35
CA ALA A 106 2.71 4.21 -3.73
C ALA A 106 2.90 4.04 -2.22
N VAL A 107 1.87 3.57 -1.51
CA VAL A 107 1.92 3.27 -0.08
C VAL A 107 2.98 2.23 0.22
N ALA A 108 3.04 1.13 -0.55
CA ALA A 108 4.05 0.10 -0.35
C ALA A 108 5.47 0.62 -0.54
N ALA A 109 5.73 1.40 -1.59
CA ALA A 109 7.04 1.98 -1.86
C ALA A 109 7.50 2.89 -0.71
N VAL A 110 6.62 3.81 -0.27
CA VAL A 110 6.92 4.75 0.83
C VAL A 110 7.09 4.01 2.15
N ALA A 111 6.21 3.05 2.45
CA ALA A 111 6.26 2.26 3.67
C ALA A 111 7.53 1.42 3.76
N VAL A 112 7.90 0.71 2.69
CA VAL A 112 9.14 -0.09 2.63
C VAL A 112 10.38 0.79 2.80
N ALA A 113 10.42 1.95 2.14
CA ALA A 113 11.52 2.90 2.34
C ALA A 113 11.58 3.42 3.79
N ALA A 114 10.44 3.64 4.44
CA ALA A 114 10.37 4.02 5.84
C ALA A 114 10.81 2.88 6.77
N TYR A 115 10.41 1.64 6.51
CA TYR A 115 10.80 0.47 7.28
C TYR A 115 12.30 0.21 7.18
N HIS A 116 12.90 0.32 5.99
CA HIS A 116 14.35 0.18 5.83
C HIS A 116 15.13 1.20 6.66
N ARG A 117 14.65 2.44 6.74
CA ARG A 117 15.29 3.50 7.55
C ARG A 117 15.08 3.29 9.05
N ALA A 118 13.88 2.90 9.47
CA ALA A 118 13.53 2.78 10.89
C ALA A 118 13.91 1.43 11.51
N LEU A 119 13.91 0.36 10.71
CA LEU A 119 14.14 -1.04 11.10
C LEU A 119 15.11 -1.71 10.12
N PRO A 120 16.41 -1.33 10.11
CA PRO A 120 17.40 -1.88 9.19
C PRO A 120 17.49 -3.40 9.31
N LEU A 121 17.63 -4.07 8.16
CA LEU A 121 17.85 -5.51 8.08
C LEU A 121 19.35 -5.78 8.29
N ASN A 122 19.68 -6.59 9.29
CA ASN A 122 21.06 -6.98 9.54
C ASN A 122 21.35 -8.27 8.75
N ASP A 123 22.09 -8.15 7.65
CA ASP A 123 22.65 -9.32 6.98
C ASP A 123 24.05 -9.55 7.59
N THR A 124 24.19 -10.46 8.55
CA THR A 124 25.51 -10.97 8.94
C THR A 124 25.98 -11.93 7.84
N PRO A 125 27.14 -11.70 7.19
CA PRO A 125 27.75 -12.72 6.34
C PRO A 125 27.99 -13.97 7.20
N ARG A 126 27.48 -15.13 6.76
CA ARG A 126 27.94 -16.39 7.36
C ARG A 126 29.39 -16.59 6.89
N SER A 127 30.29 -16.60 7.87
CA SER A 127 31.72 -16.92 7.77
C SER A 127 32.00 -18.17 6.95
#